data_AF-A0A935PQ11-F1
#
_entry.id   AF-A0A935PQ11-F1
#
_cell.length_a   1.000
_cell.length_b   1.000
_cell.length_c   1.000
_cell.angle_alpha   90.00
_cell.angle_beta   90.00
_cell.angle_gamma   90.00
#
_symmetry.space_group_name_H-M   'P 1'
#
loop_
_entity.id
_entity.type
_entity.pdbx_description
1 polymer ?
#
loop_
_entity_poly.entity_id
_entity_poly.type
_entity_poly.pdbx_seq_one_letter_code
_entity_poly.pdbx_strand_id
1 'polypeptide(L)'
;MACAAPLFALVLFLADPVLAFARDPCHEKTTPECVARQKENCRKAVDQGLATARELPARGPSEIERKRELVSKIETLVADRRRAGADECRTWTEVMGIAFAQ
;
A
#
# COMPACT_ATOMS: atom_id res chain seq x y z
N MET A 1 -49.14 24.94 -26.75
CA MET A 1 -48.10 25.90 -26.27
C MET A 1 -48.33 26.10 -24.78
N ALA A 2 -47.40 25.95 -23.84
CA ALA A 2 -45.97 25.67 -23.88
C ALA A 2 -45.58 24.96 -22.56
N CYS A 3 -44.65 24.01 -22.63
CA CYS A 3 -44.02 23.39 -21.46
C CYS A 3 -43.06 24.38 -20.81
N ALA A 4 -43.12 24.53 -19.49
CA ALA A 4 -42.13 25.26 -18.70
C ALA A 4 -41.73 24.38 -17.50
N ALA A 5 -40.73 23.53 -17.71
CA ALA A 5 -40.00 22.85 -16.64
C ALA A 5 -38.71 23.65 -16.39
N PRO A 6 -38.51 24.29 -15.23
CA PRO A 6 -37.26 24.97 -14.94
C PRO A 6 -36.25 23.94 -14.44
N LEU A 7 -35.33 23.54 -15.32
CA LEU A 7 -33.87 23.67 -15.13
C LEU A 7 -33.32 23.56 -13.68
N PHE A 8 -33.71 22.54 -12.91
CA PHE A 8 -33.14 22.29 -11.58
C PHE A 8 -32.57 20.87 -11.43
N ALA A 9 -32.12 20.28 -12.54
CA ALA A 9 -31.63 18.89 -12.56
C ALA A 9 -30.27 18.72 -13.25
N LEU A 10 -29.45 19.79 -13.36
CA LEU A 10 -28.20 19.72 -14.14
C LEU A 10 -26.96 20.33 -13.46
N VAL A 11 -26.91 20.33 -12.12
CA VAL A 11 -25.71 20.79 -11.38
C VAL A 11 -25.21 19.76 -10.34
N LEU A 12 -25.81 18.57 -10.24
CA LEU A 12 -25.42 17.57 -9.25
C LEU A 12 -24.58 16.40 -9.80
N PHE A 13 -24.18 16.44 -11.07
CA PHE A 13 -23.43 15.35 -11.72
C PHE A 13 -21.99 15.68 -12.11
N LEU A 14 -21.39 16.70 -11.49
CA LEU A 14 -19.94 16.96 -11.58
C LEU A 14 -19.31 16.90 -10.18
N ALA A 15 -19.58 15.81 -9.45
CA ALA A 15 -18.63 15.37 -8.42
C ALA A 15 -17.42 14.80 -9.18
N ASP A 16 -16.53 15.72 -9.57
CA ASP A 16 -15.24 15.43 -10.18
C ASP A 16 -14.50 14.35 -9.36
N PRO A 17 -14.19 13.16 -9.92
CA PRO A 17 -13.39 12.16 -9.22
C PRO A 17 -11.97 12.66 -8.90
N VAL A 18 -11.57 13.80 -9.48
CA VAL A 18 -10.31 14.49 -9.22
C VAL A 18 -10.24 15.07 -7.80
N LEU A 19 -11.37 15.45 -7.19
CA LEU A 19 -11.40 16.00 -5.81
C LEU A 19 -11.31 14.93 -4.72
N ALA A 20 -11.46 13.65 -5.04
CA ALA A 20 -11.34 12.56 -4.07
C ALA A 20 -9.88 12.30 -3.64
N PHE A 21 -8.91 12.55 -4.52
CA PHE A 21 -7.49 12.39 -4.21
C PHE A 21 -6.91 13.56 -3.39
N ALA A 22 -7.59 14.71 -3.36
CA ALA A 22 -7.17 15.91 -2.63
C ALA A 22 -7.50 15.87 -1.12
N ARG A 23 -8.17 14.82 -0.63
CA ARG A 23 -8.61 14.72 0.78
C ARG A 23 -8.12 13.44 1.45
N ASP A 24 -6.82 13.14 1.36
CA ASP A 24 -6.21 12.36 2.43
C ASP A 24 -5.92 13.32 3.59
N PRO A 25 -6.70 13.30 4.70
CA PRO A 25 -6.51 14.21 5.82
C PRO A 25 -5.16 14.03 6.53
N CYS A 26 -4.38 13.01 6.17
CA CYS A 26 -3.05 12.74 6.70
C CYS A 26 -1.93 12.86 5.69
N HIS A 27 -2.16 13.55 4.56
CA HIS A 27 -1.11 13.84 3.59
C HIS A 27 0.13 14.51 4.22
N GLU A 28 -0.08 15.51 5.09
CA GLU A 28 1.01 16.32 5.66
C GLU A 28 1.69 15.73 6.91
N LYS A 29 1.23 14.59 7.44
CA LYS A 29 1.85 13.88 8.60
C LYS A 29 2.06 14.75 9.86
N THR A 30 1.24 15.77 10.07
CA THR A 30 1.45 16.79 11.11
C THR A 30 0.86 16.44 12.48
N THR A 31 -0.07 15.47 12.56
CA THR A 31 -0.74 15.08 13.81
C THR A 31 -0.33 13.68 14.28
N PRO A 32 -0.36 13.39 15.60
CA PRO A 32 -0.08 12.06 16.12
C PRO A 32 -0.98 10.96 15.53
N GLU A 33 -2.26 11.26 15.29
CA GLU A 33 -3.21 10.34 14.65
C GLU A 33 -2.76 9.99 13.22
N CYS A 34 -2.32 10.99 12.45
CA CYS A 34 -1.83 10.79 11.10
C CYS A 34 -0.52 9.99 11.05
N VAL A 35 0.36 10.19 12.03
CA VAL A 35 1.56 9.36 12.20
C VAL A 35 1.19 7.91 12.53
N ALA A 36 0.22 7.69 13.41
CA ALA A 36 -0.25 6.35 13.76
C ALA A 36 -0.87 5.62 12.55
N ARG A 37 -1.73 6.31 11.79
CA ARG A 37 -2.33 5.76 10.57
C ARG A 37 -1.30 5.42 9.51
N GLN A 38 -0.27 6.26 9.35
CA GLN A 38 0.83 5.97 8.44
C GLN A 38 1.58 4.70 8.86
N LYS A 39 1.91 4.55 10.14
CA LYS A 39 2.57 3.33 10.64
C LYS A 39 1.73 2.09 10.37
N GLU A 40 0.41 2.19 10.56
CA GLU A 40 -0.52 1.11 10.22
C GLU A 40 -0.51 0.78 8.72
N ASN A 41 -0.54 1.80 7.85
CA ASN A 41 -0.47 1.60 6.41
C ASN A 41 0.83 0.93 5.97
N CYS A 42 1.96 1.32 6.56
CA CYS A 42 3.26 0.68 6.29
C CYS A 42 3.28 -0.76 6.75
N ARG A 43 2.74 -1.07 7.93
CA ARG A 43 2.60 -2.46 8.40
C ARG A 43 1.76 -3.29 7.42
N LYS A 44 0.62 -2.76 6.97
CA LYS A 44 -0.22 -3.41 5.95
C LYS A 44 0.55 -3.64 4.65
N ALA A 45 1.34 -2.66 4.20
CA ALA A 45 2.15 -2.80 3.00
C ALA A 45 3.21 -3.91 3.14
N VAL A 46 3.90 -4.00 4.29
CA VAL A 46 4.85 -5.09 4.59
C VAL A 46 4.15 -6.45 4.52
N ASP A 47 3.02 -6.59 5.21
CA ASP A 47 2.27 -7.85 5.26
C ASP A 47 1.75 -8.24 3.86
N GLN A 48 1.25 -7.27 3.10
CA GLN A 48 0.72 -7.47 1.75
C GLN A 48 1.84 -7.81 0.75
N GLY A 49 2.98 -7.14 0.82
CA GLY A 49 4.14 -7.45 -0.03
C GLY A 49 4.71 -8.85 0.23
N LEU A 50 4.76 -9.27 1.50
CA LEU A 50 5.15 -10.64 1.85
C LEU A 50 4.14 -11.67 1.32
N ALA A 51 2.84 -11.41 1.45
CA ALA A 51 1.80 -12.27 0.88
C ALA A 51 1.96 -12.38 -0.65
N THR A 52 2.15 -11.25 -1.34
CA THR A 52 2.39 -11.24 -2.78
C THR A 52 3.64 -12.05 -3.16
N ALA A 53 4.76 -11.91 -2.45
CA ALA A 53 5.97 -12.68 -2.71
C ALA A 53 5.74 -14.20 -2.60
N ARG A 54 4.90 -14.63 -1.65
CA ARG A 54 4.50 -16.04 -1.47
C ARG A 54 3.59 -16.53 -2.59
N GLU A 55 2.82 -15.65 -3.22
CA GLU A 55 1.87 -15.98 -4.28
C GLU A 55 2.47 -15.89 -5.69
N LEU A 56 3.67 -15.30 -5.85
CA LEU A 56 4.32 -15.17 -7.16
C LEU A 56 4.43 -16.53 -7.86
N PRO A 57 4.00 -16.64 -9.14
CA PRO A 57 4.15 -17.88 -9.88
C PRO A 57 5.63 -18.17 -10.14
N ALA A 58 6.02 -19.44 -10.03
CA ALA A 58 7.36 -19.92 -10.35
C ALA A 58 7.25 -21.14 -11.28
N ARG A 59 7.91 -21.09 -12.43
CA ARG A 59 7.86 -22.09 -13.49
C ARG A 59 9.16 -22.90 -13.48
N GLY A 60 9.11 -24.03 -12.79
CA GLY A 60 10.20 -25.00 -12.76
C GLY A 60 11.16 -24.84 -11.56
N PRO A 61 12.11 -25.77 -11.40
CA PRO A 61 12.85 -25.93 -10.14
C PRO A 61 13.69 -24.72 -9.73
N SER A 62 14.37 -24.06 -10.68
CA SER A 62 15.23 -22.91 -10.40
C SER A 62 14.45 -21.67 -9.94
N GLU A 63 13.30 -21.39 -10.57
CA GLU A 63 12.44 -20.28 -10.15
C GLU A 63 11.79 -20.55 -8.79
N ILE A 64 11.43 -21.80 -8.51
CA ILE A 64 10.89 -22.21 -7.21
C ILE A 64 11.92 -21.96 -6.11
N GLU A 65 13.18 -22.32 -6.33
CA GLU A 65 14.23 -22.11 -5.35
C GLU A 65 14.51 -20.61 -5.14
N ARG A 66 14.65 -19.82 -6.21
CA ARG A 66 14.78 -18.36 -6.11
C ARG A 66 13.63 -17.71 -5.34
N LYS A 67 12.39 -18.14 -5.60
CA LYS A 67 11.21 -17.66 -4.86
C LYS A 67 11.30 -18.03 -3.39
N ARG A 68 11.67 -19.27 -3.06
CA ARG A 68 11.84 -19.72 -1.67
C ARG A 68 12.89 -18.88 -0.94
N GLU A 69 14.04 -18.66 -1.56
CA GLU A 69 15.10 -17.81 -1.00
C GLU A 69 14.62 -16.37 -0.78
N LEU A 70 13.94 -15.78 -1.76
CA LEU A 70 13.37 -14.43 -1.64
C LEU A 70 12.42 -14.33 -0.45
N VAL A 71 11.43 -15.23 -0.40
CA VAL A 71 10.42 -15.25 0.67
C VAL A 71 11.10 -15.41 2.03
N SER A 72 12.05 -16.34 2.14
CA SER A 72 12.79 -16.57 3.38
C SER A 72 13.58 -15.33 3.84
N LYS A 73 14.25 -14.62 2.91
CA LYS A 73 14.97 -13.37 3.21
C LYS A 73 14.01 -12.28 3.72
N ILE A 74 12.87 -12.09 3.06
CA ILE A 74 11.86 -11.10 3.46
C ILE A 74 11.26 -11.46 4.83
N GLU A 75 10.89 -12.72 5.06
CA GLU A 75 10.34 -13.19 6.33
C GLU A 75 11.30 -12.98 7.49
N THR A 76 12.58 -13.33 7.28
CA THR A 76 13.64 -13.14 8.28
C THR A 76 13.83 -11.67 8.60
N LEU A 77 13.94 -10.82 7.57
CA LEU A 77 14.07 -9.37 7.75
C LEU A 77 12.89 -8.81 8.57
N VAL A 78 11.65 -9.12 8.18
CA VAL A 78 10.45 -8.61 8.86
C VAL A 78 10.41 -9.07 10.31
N ALA A 79 10.71 -10.35 10.58
CA ALA A 79 10.73 -10.89 11.93
C ALA A 79 11.80 -10.20 12.81
N ASP A 80 13.00 -10.00 12.29
CA ASP A 80 14.10 -9.35 13.01
C ASP A 80 13.80 -7.88 13.28
N ARG A 81 13.27 -7.14 12.31
CA ARG A 81 12.89 -5.74 12.45
C ARG A 81 11.77 -5.56 13.48
N ARG A 82 10.75 -6.43 13.46
CA ARG A 82 9.66 -6.41 14.46
C ARG A 82 10.17 -6.73 15.85
N ARG A 83 11.06 -7.71 15.99
CA ARG A 83 11.69 -8.04 17.29
C ARG A 83 12.53 -6.88 17.84
N ALA A 84 13.21 -6.15 16.96
CA ALA A 84 13.99 -4.97 17.32
C ALA A 84 13.14 -3.71 17.57
N GLY A 85 11.81 -3.77 17.39
CA GLY A 85 10.93 -2.61 17.51
C GLY A 85 11.19 -1.54 16.43
N ALA A 86 11.69 -1.95 15.27
CA ALA A 86 11.96 -1.04 14.16
C ALA A 86 10.67 -0.47 13.55
N ASP A 87 10.80 0.70 12.91
CA ASP A 87 9.71 1.34 12.21
C ASP A 87 9.26 0.53 10.97
N GLU A 88 7.94 0.33 10.83
CA GLU A 88 7.36 -0.47 9.74
C GLU A 88 7.52 0.21 8.36
N CYS A 89 7.54 1.54 8.28
CA CYS A 89 7.77 2.24 7.00
C CYS A 89 9.23 2.09 6.53
N ARG A 90 10.18 2.13 7.47
CA ARG A 90 11.56 1.77 7.17
C ARG A 90 11.68 0.31 6.74
N THR A 91 11.03 -0.60 7.46
CA THR A 91 11.02 -2.04 7.14
C THR A 91 10.47 -2.29 5.74
N TRP A 92 9.40 -1.59 5.35
CA TRP A 92 8.87 -1.64 3.98
C TRP A 92 9.92 -1.25 2.93
N THR A 93 10.68 -0.18 3.16
CA THR A 93 11.74 0.26 2.23
C THR A 93 12.83 -0.81 2.07
N GLU A 94 13.21 -1.46 3.17
CA GLU A 94 14.19 -2.55 3.15
C GLU A 94 13.65 -3.79 2.43
N VAL A 95 12.38 -4.14 2.61
CA VAL A 95 11.70 -5.23 1.86
C VAL A 95 11.71 -4.94 0.36
N MET A 96 11.36 -3.73 -0.05
CA MET A 96 11.40 -3.34 -1.47
C MET A 96 12.82 -3.39 -2.03
N GLY A 97 13.84 -3.03 -1.23
CA GLY A 97 15.24 -3.17 -1.59
C GLY A 97 15.62 -4.61 -1.92
N ILE A 98 15.20 -5.58 -1.09
CA ILE A 98 15.41 -7.01 -1.38
C ILE A 98 14.66 -7.42 -2.65
N ALA A 99 13.40 -7.02 -2.79
CA ALA A 99 12.55 -7.42 -3.90
C ALA A 99 12.98 -6.84 -5.27
N PHE A 100 13.76 -5.75 -5.31
CA PHE A 100 14.28 -5.16 -6.55
C PHE A 100 15.76 -5.46 -6.82
N ALA A 101 16.52 -5.96 -5.84
CA ALA A 101 17.93 -6.34 -6.02
C ALA A 101 18.12 -7.75 -6.61
N GLN A 102 17.08 -8.26 -7.27
CA GLN A 102 16.93 -9.64 -7.76
C GLN A 102 17.50 -9.84 -9.16
#